data_AF-A0AAU5KQI0-F1
#
_entry.id   AF-A0AAU5KQI0-F1
#
_cell.length_a   1.000
_cell.length_b   1.000
_cell.length_c   1.000
_cell.angle_alpha   90.00
_cell.angle_beta   90.00
_cell.angle_gamma   90.00
#
_symmetry.space_group_name_H-M   'P 1'
#
loop_
_entity.id
_entity.type
_entity.pdbx_description
1 polymer ?
#
loop_
_entity_poly.entity_id
_entity_poly.type
_entity_poly.pdbx_seq_one_letter_code
_entity_poly.pdbx_strand_id
1 'polypeptide(L)'
;MPTTMTPPDTDDVTRLLAAATFVREHDSTTLLRLLLPGLPDSRLRALADHCRFAHAAVLVFPSDRDALHDQLAACDLTVDVPSTPSTVVRERLALRHGHDPAGLDVAILRPPLRGPLGERRVVEVFALTVPPGSGLAALAAHERVAQHEAHLAFEVESADPLVLDGLCALLARHGASPDGGGYNPHEDGTVLYFTAPAGSRTGYRRLELHVAGAHPDTLAAHLGRYPAGPDEDRGQDRPDGPADPHREAEALLHLLTGAWTTQALAVFARLGLPDALDTRTGAGAEALADRIGAHPQSLATLLRYLVMLDVVAQHPDGFRLTGTGALLRADAPGSMRPLALMYGGPFYHSFAELEHTVRTGEAAFDHLFGENHFDHFARDPELAEQFDRSMVASTRMFEPVPAHPAILAAGRASVPGTVVDIAGGTGELLGRVLAANPRLRGVLLERPHVVAAARGQLDAAGCGERCTYVTGDFADVPPGADVYLLSRVLHDWDDERCRDILRHVSRAMPAHADLLIVERVLPADGSTSLATAWDLHMMCNTGGRERRADHFARLLADAGLEPVDDSPLPLGGTLLHARKAGVPAPRGLTAG
;
A
#
# COMPACT_ATOMS: atom_id res chain seq x y z
N MET A 1 -55.80 -6.47 36.16
CA MET A 1 -54.71 -5.51 35.97
C MET A 1 -53.78 -6.10 34.92
N PRO A 2 -53.94 -5.76 33.64
CA PRO A 2 -53.06 -6.30 32.61
C PRO A 2 -51.73 -5.58 32.66
N THR A 3 -50.67 -6.37 32.81
CA THR A 3 -49.26 -5.96 32.75
C THR A 3 -49.00 -5.31 31.39
N THR A 4 -48.78 -4.00 31.38
CA THR A 4 -48.28 -3.29 30.20
C THR A 4 -46.82 -3.70 29.98
N MET A 5 -46.60 -4.74 29.16
CA MET A 5 -45.29 -4.99 28.56
C MET A 5 -44.96 -3.80 27.66
N THR A 6 -43.96 -3.03 28.05
CA THR A 6 -43.32 -2.05 27.19
C THR A 6 -42.78 -2.79 25.96
N PRO A 7 -43.09 -2.36 24.73
CA PRO A 7 -42.55 -3.03 23.55
C PRO A 7 -41.01 -2.96 23.60
N PRO A 8 -40.29 -4.02 23.17
CA PRO A 8 -38.84 -3.99 23.14
C PRO A 8 -38.36 -2.81 22.29
N ASP A 9 -37.34 -2.11 22.78
CA ASP A 9 -36.73 -0.97 22.08
C ASP A 9 -36.25 -1.44 20.70
N THR A 10 -36.99 -1.04 19.66
CA THR A 10 -37.04 -1.75 18.36
C THR A 10 -35.70 -1.65 17.61
N ASP A 11 -34.86 -0.70 17.99
CA ASP A 11 -33.52 -0.49 17.45
C ASP A 11 -32.50 -1.52 17.98
N ASP A 12 -32.55 -1.87 19.27
CA ASP A 12 -31.61 -2.85 19.85
C ASP A 12 -31.89 -4.27 19.38
N VAL A 13 -33.17 -4.65 19.24
CA VAL A 13 -33.56 -5.95 18.64
C VAL A 13 -33.07 -6.04 17.20
N THR A 14 -33.19 -4.95 16.43
CA THR A 14 -32.72 -4.93 15.03
C THR A 14 -31.20 -5.10 14.95
N ARG A 15 -30.44 -4.41 15.81
CA ARG A 15 -28.98 -4.51 15.87
C ARG A 15 -28.50 -5.89 16.34
N LEU A 16 -29.15 -6.44 17.36
CA LEU A 16 -28.87 -7.77 17.88
C LEU A 16 -29.18 -8.85 16.84
N LEU A 17 -30.30 -8.74 16.14
CA LEU A 17 -30.65 -9.63 15.03
C LEU A 17 -29.64 -9.51 13.89
N ALA A 18 -29.20 -8.30 13.54
CA ALA A 18 -28.18 -8.09 12.52
C ALA A 18 -26.85 -8.75 12.89
N ALA A 19 -26.40 -8.62 14.14
CA ALA A 19 -25.19 -9.29 14.64
C ALA A 19 -25.35 -10.83 14.62
N ALA A 20 -26.49 -11.35 15.06
CA ALA A 20 -26.77 -12.80 15.06
C ALA A 20 -26.84 -13.37 13.64
N THR A 21 -27.50 -12.69 12.71
CA THR A 21 -27.53 -13.07 11.29
C THR A 21 -26.13 -13.02 10.69
N PHE A 22 -25.37 -11.96 10.96
CA PHE A 22 -23.99 -11.83 10.48
C PHE A 22 -23.12 -13.01 10.92
N VAL A 23 -23.21 -13.42 12.18
CA VAL A 23 -22.48 -14.59 12.73
C VAL A 23 -22.92 -15.91 12.09
N ARG A 24 -24.22 -16.07 11.76
CA ARG A 24 -24.74 -17.28 11.11
C ARG A 24 -24.32 -17.42 9.65
N GLU A 25 -24.11 -16.31 8.94
CA GLU A 25 -23.93 -16.30 7.48
C GLU A 25 -22.46 -16.25 7.02
N HIS A 26 -21.53 -15.78 7.86
CA HIS A 26 -20.15 -15.53 7.44
C HIS A 26 -19.15 -16.54 8.03
N ASP A 27 -18.39 -17.20 7.17
CA ASP A 27 -17.20 -17.96 7.55
C ASP A 27 -15.95 -17.07 7.61
N SER A 28 -14.88 -17.55 8.26
CA SER A 28 -13.61 -16.81 8.43
C SER A 28 -13.01 -16.33 7.12
N THR A 29 -13.03 -17.16 6.07
CA THR A 29 -12.39 -16.84 4.77
C THR A 29 -13.16 -15.75 4.05
N THR A 30 -14.49 -15.89 4.02
CA THR A 30 -15.39 -14.89 3.45
C THR A 30 -15.29 -13.56 4.18
N LEU A 31 -15.20 -13.59 5.51
CA LEU A 31 -15.11 -12.38 6.33
C LEU A 31 -13.75 -11.68 6.17
N LEU A 32 -12.64 -12.43 6.17
CA LEU A 32 -11.31 -11.87 5.92
C LEU A 32 -11.20 -11.18 4.55
N ARG A 33 -11.89 -11.71 3.52
CA ARG A 33 -12.00 -11.05 2.21
C ARG A 33 -12.75 -9.72 2.26
N LEU A 34 -13.83 -9.66 3.04
CA LEU A 34 -14.60 -8.41 3.23
C LEU A 34 -13.83 -7.39 4.06
N LEU A 35 -13.06 -7.86 5.05
CA LEU A 35 -12.28 -7.03 5.95
C LEU A 35 -11.02 -6.45 5.28
N LEU A 36 -10.37 -7.25 4.42
CA LEU A 36 -9.10 -6.91 3.76
C LEU A 36 -9.23 -6.99 2.22
N PRO A 37 -10.04 -6.11 1.59
CA PRO A 37 -10.21 -6.14 0.15
C PRO A 37 -8.90 -5.79 -0.56
N GLY A 38 -8.48 -6.66 -1.47
CA GLY A 38 -7.22 -6.53 -2.22
C GLY A 38 -6.10 -7.46 -1.74
N LEU A 39 -6.31 -8.24 -0.66
CA LEU A 39 -5.36 -9.28 -0.29
C LEU A 39 -5.48 -10.49 -1.25
N PRO A 40 -4.37 -11.02 -1.81
CA PRO A 40 -4.42 -12.18 -2.69
C PRO A 40 -4.98 -13.44 -1.99
N ASP A 41 -5.70 -14.29 -2.74
CA ASP A 41 -6.33 -15.51 -2.21
C ASP A 41 -5.36 -16.46 -1.50
N SER A 42 -4.08 -16.52 -1.92
CA SER A 42 -3.07 -17.32 -1.24
C SER A 42 -2.77 -16.82 0.18
N ARG A 43 -2.74 -15.51 0.39
CA ARG A 43 -2.49 -14.87 1.69
C ARG A 43 -3.73 -14.86 2.57
N LEU A 44 -4.92 -14.74 1.99
CA LEU A 44 -6.19 -14.92 2.70
C LEU A 44 -6.33 -16.34 3.25
N ARG A 45 -5.94 -17.36 2.48
CA ARG A 45 -5.90 -18.75 2.97
C ARG A 45 -4.92 -18.92 4.12
N ALA A 46 -3.69 -18.41 3.98
CA ALA A 46 -2.72 -18.46 5.07
C ALA A 46 -3.22 -17.75 6.36
N LEU A 47 -3.93 -16.63 6.22
CA LEU A 47 -4.60 -15.97 7.36
C LEU A 47 -5.67 -16.86 7.99
N ALA A 48 -6.53 -17.44 7.16
CA ALA A 48 -7.61 -18.32 7.61
C ALA A 48 -7.10 -19.62 8.28
N ASP A 49 -5.86 -20.02 8.00
CA ASP A 49 -5.18 -21.14 8.68
C ASP A 49 -4.64 -20.75 10.08
N HIS A 50 -4.55 -19.46 10.39
CA HIS A 50 -3.98 -18.95 11.63
C HIS A 50 -4.97 -18.21 12.53
N CYS A 51 -6.10 -17.74 11.99
CA CYS A 51 -7.15 -17.13 12.79
C CYS A 51 -8.56 -17.52 12.30
N ARG A 52 -9.48 -17.68 13.25
CA ARG A 52 -10.88 -18.01 12.99
C ARG A 52 -11.79 -16.94 13.52
N PHE A 53 -12.77 -16.55 12.71
CA PHE A 53 -13.84 -15.67 13.17
C PHE A 53 -14.55 -16.32 14.35
N ALA A 54 -14.60 -15.65 15.49
CA ALA A 54 -15.12 -16.18 16.75
C ALA A 54 -16.53 -15.65 17.03
N HIS A 55 -16.67 -14.33 17.03
CA HIS A 55 -17.92 -13.67 17.34
C HIS A 55 -18.00 -12.25 16.76
N ALA A 56 -19.22 -11.73 16.67
CA ALA A 56 -19.48 -10.30 16.52
C ALA A 56 -20.02 -9.77 17.85
N ALA A 57 -19.56 -8.59 18.25
CA ALA A 57 -19.99 -7.95 19.49
C ALA A 57 -20.99 -6.82 19.23
N VAL A 58 -21.94 -6.65 20.13
CA VAL A 58 -22.95 -5.59 20.09
C VAL A 58 -23.26 -5.08 21.50
N LEU A 59 -23.37 -3.76 21.64
CA LEU A 59 -23.83 -3.10 22.87
C LEU A 59 -25.33 -2.77 22.75
N VAL A 60 -26.13 -3.26 23.68
CA VAL A 60 -27.60 -3.06 23.77
C VAL A 60 -27.98 -2.43 25.12
N PHE A 61 -29.17 -1.84 25.18
CA PHE A 61 -29.61 -1.01 26.31
C PHE A 61 -31.00 -1.43 26.83
N PRO A 62 -31.13 -2.63 27.44
CA PRO A 62 -32.38 -3.09 28.01
C PRO A 62 -32.80 -2.25 29.23
N SER A 63 -34.10 -2.14 29.50
CA SER A 63 -34.60 -1.42 30.69
C SER A 63 -34.29 -2.15 32.00
N ASP A 64 -34.24 -3.47 31.93
CA ASP A 64 -34.05 -4.41 33.02
C ASP A 64 -33.69 -5.79 32.44
N ARG A 65 -33.55 -6.78 33.32
CA ARG A 65 -33.18 -8.15 32.92
C ARG A 65 -34.26 -8.84 32.08
N ASP A 66 -35.53 -8.59 32.35
CA ASP A 66 -36.63 -9.24 31.62
C ASP A 66 -36.71 -8.67 30.20
N ALA A 67 -36.49 -7.37 30.03
CA ALA A 67 -36.37 -6.74 28.71
C ALA A 67 -35.18 -7.28 27.91
N LEU A 68 -34.03 -7.52 28.54
CA LEU A 68 -32.89 -8.17 27.87
C LEU A 68 -33.24 -9.59 27.41
N HIS A 69 -33.96 -10.34 28.25
CA HIS A 69 -34.42 -11.68 27.93
C HIS A 69 -35.38 -11.68 26.72
N ASP A 70 -36.33 -10.75 26.69
CA ASP A 70 -37.26 -10.57 25.58
C ASP A 70 -36.54 -10.19 24.28
N GLN A 71 -35.52 -9.32 24.36
CA GLN A 71 -34.68 -8.94 23.21
C GLN A 71 -33.90 -10.16 22.65
N LEU A 72 -33.27 -10.95 23.52
CA LEU A 72 -32.56 -12.17 23.12
C LEU A 72 -33.50 -13.19 22.48
N ALA A 73 -34.67 -13.42 23.08
CA ALA A 73 -35.68 -14.34 22.58
C ALA A 73 -36.20 -13.91 21.19
N ALA A 74 -36.41 -12.61 20.97
CA ALA A 74 -36.83 -12.07 19.67
C ALA A 74 -35.81 -12.29 18.54
N CYS A 75 -34.53 -12.49 18.88
CA CYS A 75 -33.45 -12.75 17.93
C CYS A 75 -33.09 -14.24 17.77
N ASP A 76 -33.88 -15.14 18.36
CA ASP A 76 -33.61 -16.58 18.43
C ASP A 76 -32.24 -16.88 19.06
N LEU A 77 -31.93 -16.15 20.14
CA LEU A 77 -30.75 -16.34 20.97
C LEU A 77 -31.13 -17.05 22.28
N THR A 78 -30.20 -17.85 22.81
CA THR A 78 -30.42 -18.50 24.11
C THR A 78 -30.52 -17.45 25.20
N VAL A 79 -31.57 -17.54 26.01
CA VAL A 79 -31.89 -16.53 27.04
C VAL A 79 -31.23 -16.85 28.38
N ASP A 80 -31.13 -18.15 28.71
CA ASP A 80 -30.50 -18.65 29.94
C ASP A 80 -28.97 -18.77 29.81
N VAL A 81 -28.31 -17.66 29.50
CA VAL A 81 -26.85 -17.59 29.34
C VAL A 81 -26.25 -16.91 30.58
N PRO A 82 -25.17 -17.46 31.17
CA PRO A 82 -24.47 -16.78 32.25
C PRO A 82 -24.01 -15.39 31.82
N SER A 83 -24.27 -14.39 32.67
CA SER A 83 -23.75 -13.04 32.47
C SER A 83 -22.58 -12.78 33.41
N THR A 84 -21.58 -12.04 32.93
CA THR A 84 -20.46 -11.57 33.73
C THR A 84 -20.38 -10.05 33.70
N PRO A 85 -19.96 -9.36 34.77
CA PRO A 85 -19.76 -7.91 34.72
C PRO A 85 -18.66 -7.53 33.73
N SER A 86 -18.91 -6.56 32.85
CA SER A 86 -17.86 -5.98 31.98
C SER A 86 -17.18 -4.84 32.70
N THR A 87 -15.92 -4.99 33.11
CA THR A 87 -15.14 -3.89 33.69
C THR A 87 -14.69 -2.90 32.60
N VAL A 88 -14.20 -3.41 31.48
CA VAL A 88 -13.62 -2.62 30.38
C VAL A 88 -14.64 -1.76 29.67
N VAL A 89 -15.77 -2.33 29.23
CA VAL A 89 -16.81 -1.55 28.53
C VAL A 89 -17.46 -0.55 29.46
N ARG A 90 -17.64 -0.91 30.73
CA ARG A 90 -18.14 0.00 31.77
C ARG A 90 -17.24 1.21 31.96
N GLU A 91 -15.93 1.01 32.09
CA GLU A 91 -14.97 2.10 32.22
C GLU A 91 -14.92 2.99 30.98
N ARG A 92 -14.99 2.40 29.77
CA ARG A 92 -15.03 3.17 28.51
C ARG A 92 -16.28 4.02 28.39
N LEU A 93 -17.46 3.45 28.69
CA LEU A 93 -18.73 4.19 28.65
C LEU A 93 -18.76 5.30 29.69
N ALA A 94 -18.28 5.02 30.90
CA ALA A 94 -18.15 5.99 31.98
C ALA A 94 -17.27 7.17 31.57
N LEU A 95 -16.07 6.90 31.04
CA LEU A 95 -15.14 7.93 30.59
C LEU A 95 -15.72 8.77 29.44
N ARG A 96 -16.26 8.12 28.41
CA ARG A 96 -16.75 8.77 27.18
C ARG A 96 -17.93 9.70 27.45
N HIS A 97 -18.79 9.32 28.39
CA HIS A 97 -20.03 10.05 28.69
C HIS A 97 -20.00 10.79 30.04
N GLY A 98 -18.85 10.81 30.72
CA GLY A 98 -18.68 11.53 31.98
C GLY A 98 -19.50 10.97 33.16
N HIS A 99 -19.71 9.66 33.20
CA HIS A 99 -20.40 8.98 34.30
C HIS A 99 -19.42 8.33 35.28
N ASP A 100 -19.87 8.10 36.51
CA ASP A 100 -19.16 7.22 37.45
C ASP A 100 -19.29 5.75 36.98
N PRO A 101 -18.18 5.01 36.77
CA PRO A 101 -18.23 3.59 36.42
C PRO A 101 -19.08 2.75 37.38
N ALA A 102 -19.13 3.08 38.67
CA ALA A 102 -19.93 2.35 39.65
C ALA A 102 -21.44 2.48 39.41
N GLY A 103 -21.87 3.51 38.67
CA GLY A 103 -23.26 3.77 38.30
C GLY A 103 -23.72 3.12 37.00
N LEU A 104 -22.84 2.40 36.31
CA LEU A 104 -23.14 1.73 35.04
C LEU A 104 -23.17 0.21 35.22
N ASP A 105 -24.37 -0.38 35.12
CA ASP A 105 -24.55 -1.83 35.18
C ASP A 105 -24.39 -2.44 33.79
N VAL A 106 -23.15 -2.84 33.47
CA VAL A 106 -22.79 -3.45 32.18
C VAL A 106 -22.47 -4.93 32.37
N ALA A 107 -23.24 -5.78 31.70
CA ALA A 107 -23.03 -7.22 31.66
C ALA A 107 -22.54 -7.68 30.28
N ILE A 108 -21.77 -8.77 30.23
CA ILE A 108 -21.39 -9.50 29.03
C ILE A 108 -22.18 -10.80 29.00
N LEU A 109 -22.81 -11.10 27.86
CA LEU A 109 -23.45 -12.38 27.60
C LEU A 109 -22.91 -12.93 26.28
N ARG A 110 -22.72 -14.25 26.19
CA ARG A 110 -22.21 -14.93 24.99
C ARG A 110 -23.19 -16.01 24.52
N PRO A 111 -24.41 -15.66 24.07
CA PRO A 111 -25.36 -16.65 23.56
C PRO A 111 -24.76 -17.47 22.40
N PRO A 112 -24.82 -18.82 22.48
CA PRO A 112 -24.27 -19.67 21.45
C PRO A 112 -25.14 -19.66 20.18
N LEU A 113 -24.46 -19.74 19.05
CA LEU A 113 -25.02 -19.85 17.71
C LEU A 113 -24.26 -20.91 16.91
N ARG A 114 -24.78 -21.22 15.73
CA ARG A 114 -24.07 -22.04 14.74
C ARG A 114 -23.72 -21.20 13.52
N GLY A 115 -22.45 -21.29 13.12
CA GLY A 115 -21.98 -20.71 11.87
C GLY A 115 -22.44 -21.53 10.65
N PRO A 116 -22.09 -21.08 9.43
CA PRO A 116 -22.58 -21.68 8.18
C PRO A 116 -22.08 -23.12 7.97
N LEU A 117 -20.97 -23.51 8.63
CA LEU A 117 -20.42 -24.87 8.58
C LEU A 117 -20.83 -25.71 9.80
N GLY A 118 -21.77 -25.24 10.61
CA GLY A 118 -22.30 -25.91 11.80
C GLY A 118 -21.40 -25.80 13.03
N GLU A 119 -20.31 -25.04 12.96
CA GLU A 119 -19.39 -24.81 14.05
C GLU A 119 -20.03 -23.92 15.13
N ARG A 120 -19.62 -24.13 16.38
CA ARG A 120 -20.14 -23.34 17.51
C ARG A 120 -19.50 -21.94 17.48
N ARG A 121 -20.35 -20.92 17.45
CA ARG A 121 -19.99 -19.49 17.55
C ARG A 121 -20.76 -18.85 18.69
N VAL A 122 -20.46 -17.60 18.99
CA VAL A 122 -21.27 -16.78 19.91
C VAL A 122 -21.54 -15.42 19.27
N VAL A 123 -22.59 -14.74 19.72
CA VAL A 123 -22.67 -13.27 19.64
C VAL A 123 -22.27 -12.77 21.01
N GLU A 124 -21.37 -11.80 21.08
CA GLU A 124 -21.03 -11.15 22.34
C GLU A 124 -21.95 -9.95 22.55
N VAL A 125 -22.73 -9.98 23.62
CA VAL A 125 -23.70 -8.95 23.94
C VAL A 125 -23.21 -8.22 25.18
N PHE A 126 -22.86 -6.95 25.00
CA PHE A 126 -22.73 -6.02 26.11
C PHE A 126 -24.11 -5.45 26.40
N ALA A 127 -24.61 -5.60 27.61
CA ALA A 127 -25.90 -5.07 28.02
C ALA A 127 -25.68 -4.02 29.11
N LEU A 128 -25.91 -2.74 28.78
CA LEU A 128 -26.00 -1.67 29.77
C LEU A 128 -27.46 -1.53 30.19
N THR A 129 -27.77 -1.74 31.47
CA THR A 129 -29.14 -1.58 31.96
C THR A 129 -29.52 -0.09 32.03
N VAL A 130 -30.60 0.30 31.35
CA VAL A 130 -31.09 1.69 31.24
C VAL A 130 -32.53 1.79 31.73
N PRO A 131 -32.76 1.93 33.05
CA PRO A 131 -34.11 2.01 33.60
C PRO A 131 -34.88 3.23 33.06
N PRO A 132 -36.21 3.15 32.87
CA PRO A 132 -37.00 4.28 32.43
C PRO A 132 -36.85 5.49 33.36
N GLY A 133 -36.57 6.66 32.79
CA GLY A 133 -36.33 7.89 33.56
C GLY A 133 -34.94 8.01 34.19
N SER A 134 -34.03 7.07 33.93
CA SER A 134 -32.61 7.21 34.30
C SER A 134 -31.91 8.26 33.45
N GLY A 135 -30.80 8.82 33.96
CA GLY A 135 -29.95 9.75 33.22
C GLY A 135 -29.14 9.12 32.07
N LEU A 136 -29.34 7.82 31.79
CA LEU A 136 -28.54 7.06 30.82
C LEU A 136 -29.15 7.04 29.41
N ALA A 137 -30.35 7.61 29.22
CA ALA A 137 -31.04 7.59 27.92
C ALA A 137 -30.25 8.31 26.81
N ALA A 138 -29.58 9.43 27.13
CA ALA A 138 -28.77 10.16 26.17
C ALA A 138 -27.52 9.37 25.74
N LEU A 139 -26.87 8.70 26.70
CA LEU A 139 -25.75 7.79 26.46
C LEU A 139 -26.19 6.64 25.53
N ALA A 140 -27.30 5.98 25.85
CA ALA A 140 -27.84 4.87 25.06
C ALA A 140 -28.15 5.30 23.62
N ALA A 141 -28.80 6.45 23.44
CA ALA A 141 -29.10 6.99 22.11
C ALA A 141 -27.83 7.29 21.30
N HIS A 142 -26.80 7.86 21.93
CA HIS A 142 -25.52 8.13 21.28
C HIS A 142 -24.82 6.85 20.83
N GLU A 143 -24.72 5.86 21.73
CA GLU A 143 -24.02 4.61 21.46
C GLU A 143 -24.72 3.71 20.44
N ARG A 144 -26.06 3.78 20.32
CA ARG A 144 -26.80 3.11 19.24
C ARG A 144 -26.37 3.58 17.86
N VAL A 145 -26.14 4.88 17.71
CA VAL A 145 -25.70 5.51 16.46
C VAL A 145 -24.21 5.30 16.21
N ALA A 146 -23.39 5.52 17.24
CA ALA A 146 -21.93 5.53 17.09
C ALA A 146 -21.30 4.13 17.10
N GLN A 147 -21.92 3.18 17.81
CA GLN A 147 -21.54 1.76 17.85
C GLN A 147 -20.08 1.50 18.24
N HIS A 148 -19.54 2.25 19.20
CA HIS A 148 -18.11 2.20 19.56
C HIS A 148 -17.63 0.82 20.05
N GLU A 149 -18.51 0.04 20.66
CA GLU A 149 -18.18 -1.29 21.18
C GLU A 149 -18.53 -2.43 20.19
N ALA A 150 -19.10 -2.10 19.02
CA ALA A 150 -19.37 -3.11 17.99
C ALA A 150 -18.07 -3.49 17.26
N HIS A 151 -17.72 -4.77 17.29
CA HIS A 151 -16.49 -5.27 16.70
C HIS A 151 -16.62 -6.71 16.21
N LEU A 152 -15.68 -7.14 15.38
CA LEU A 152 -15.54 -8.54 14.96
C LEU A 152 -14.31 -9.14 15.63
N ALA A 153 -14.46 -10.31 16.25
CA ALA A 153 -13.38 -10.97 16.94
C ALA A 153 -12.89 -12.20 16.18
N PHE A 154 -11.58 -12.40 16.18
CA PHE A 154 -10.92 -13.58 15.66
C PHE A 154 -10.07 -14.23 16.74
N GLU A 155 -10.23 -15.53 16.90
CA GLU A 155 -9.33 -16.35 17.71
C GLU A 155 -8.12 -16.74 16.87
N VAL A 156 -6.92 -16.46 17.38
CA VAL A 156 -5.66 -16.90 16.78
C VAL A 156 -5.37 -18.33 17.24
N GLU A 157 -5.21 -19.24 16.29
CA GLU A 157 -5.02 -20.68 16.56
C GLU A 157 -3.62 -21.01 17.06
N SER A 158 -2.61 -20.25 16.62
CA SER A 158 -1.21 -20.43 17.01
C SER A 158 -0.75 -19.28 17.88
N ALA A 159 -0.43 -19.58 19.14
CA ALA A 159 0.20 -18.63 20.06
C ALA A 159 1.71 -18.45 19.80
N ASP A 160 2.23 -18.87 18.64
CA ASP A 160 3.61 -18.62 18.25
C ASP A 160 3.84 -17.11 18.04
N PRO A 161 4.80 -16.48 18.75
CA PRO A 161 5.03 -15.04 18.67
C PRO A 161 5.34 -14.54 17.26
N LEU A 162 6.05 -15.32 16.44
CA LEU A 162 6.37 -14.92 15.06
C LEU A 162 5.11 -14.91 14.18
N VAL A 163 4.22 -15.88 14.38
CA VAL A 163 2.93 -15.93 13.68
C VAL A 163 2.06 -14.76 14.12
N LEU A 164 2.00 -14.49 15.42
CA LEU A 164 1.19 -13.40 15.97
C LEU A 164 1.68 -12.02 15.52
N ASP A 165 2.99 -11.77 15.56
CA ASP A 165 3.60 -10.53 15.08
C ASP A 165 3.40 -10.37 13.56
N GLY A 166 3.51 -11.47 12.81
CA GLY A 166 3.23 -11.51 11.38
C GLY A 166 1.78 -11.16 11.05
N LEU A 167 0.82 -11.68 11.81
CA LEU A 167 -0.61 -11.36 11.69
C LEU A 167 -0.87 -9.87 11.96
N CYS A 168 -0.31 -9.34 13.05
CA CYS A 168 -0.44 -7.93 13.40
C CYS A 168 0.18 -7.00 12.35
N ALA A 169 1.36 -7.33 11.84
CA ALA A 169 2.03 -6.59 10.77
C ALA A 169 1.25 -6.64 9.46
N LEU A 170 0.64 -7.79 9.14
CA LEU A 170 -0.18 -7.95 7.95
C LEU A 170 -1.43 -7.08 8.01
N LEU A 171 -2.16 -7.11 9.13
CA LEU A 171 -3.33 -6.24 9.36
C LEU A 171 -2.94 -4.76 9.22
N ALA A 172 -1.84 -4.35 9.87
CA ALA A 172 -1.32 -2.99 9.79
C ALA A 172 -0.99 -2.56 8.35
N ARG A 173 -0.28 -3.40 7.60
CA ARG A 173 0.07 -3.12 6.20
C ARG A 173 -1.15 -2.97 5.30
N HIS A 174 -2.27 -3.59 5.67
CA HIS A 174 -3.53 -3.53 4.93
C HIS A 174 -4.54 -2.55 5.54
N GLY A 175 -4.05 -1.59 6.34
CA GLY A 175 -4.81 -0.40 6.75
C GLY A 175 -5.56 -0.52 8.07
N ALA A 176 -5.43 -1.64 8.80
CA ALA A 176 -5.96 -1.75 10.15
C ALA A 176 -5.00 -1.06 11.14
N SER A 177 -5.46 -0.16 11.99
CA SER A 177 -4.58 0.53 12.95
C SER A 177 -4.79 -0.02 14.35
N PRO A 178 -3.75 -0.22 15.17
CA PRO A 178 -3.91 -0.59 16.57
C PRO A 178 -4.85 0.35 17.33
N ASP A 179 -5.76 -0.23 18.11
CA ASP A 179 -6.85 0.47 18.80
C ASP A 179 -7.05 -0.04 20.25
N GLY A 180 -5.93 -0.35 20.90
CA GLY A 180 -5.86 -0.79 22.29
C GLY A 180 -5.73 -2.31 22.43
N GLY A 181 -5.81 -2.81 23.66
CA GLY A 181 -5.62 -4.24 23.94
C GLY A 181 -5.20 -4.47 25.38
N GLY A 182 -5.13 -5.73 25.80
CA GLY A 182 -4.76 -6.09 27.16
C GLY A 182 -4.65 -7.60 27.36
N TYR A 183 -4.02 -8.00 28.46
CA TYR A 183 -4.03 -9.39 28.92
C TYR A 183 -5.11 -9.56 30.00
N ASN A 184 -5.99 -10.54 29.83
CA ASN A 184 -6.99 -10.93 30.81
C ASN A 184 -6.52 -12.18 31.58
N PRO A 185 -6.13 -12.08 32.85
CA PRO A 185 -5.68 -13.23 33.64
C PRO A 185 -6.80 -14.22 33.98
N HIS A 186 -8.07 -13.83 33.85
CA HIS A 186 -9.20 -14.73 34.13
C HIS A 186 -9.54 -15.66 32.96
N GLU A 187 -9.28 -15.21 31.74
CA GLU A 187 -9.50 -15.97 30.50
C GLU A 187 -8.19 -16.56 29.95
N ASP A 188 -7.05 -16.24 30.59
CA ASP A 188 -5.69 -16.53 30.13
C ASP A 188 -5.52 -16.20 28.64
N GLY A 189 -5.82 -14.95 28.28
CA GLY A 189 -5.84 -14.49 26.90
C GLY A 189 -5.34 -13.07 26.74
N THR A 190 -4.60 -12.83 25.66
CA THR A 190 -4.20 -11.50 25.21
C THR A 190 -5.11 -11.05 24.08
N VAL A 191 -5.66 -9.84 24.22
CA VAL A 191 -6.56 -9.20 23.27
C VAL A 191 -5.86 -8.01 22.61
N LEU A 192 -5.93 -7.94 21.29
CA LEU A 192 -5.38 -6.85 20.48
C LEU A 192 -6.49 -6.26 19.62
N TYR A 193 -6.79 -4.97 19.80
CA TYR A 193 -7.84 -4.28 19.06
C TYR A 193 -7.26 -3.54 17.86
N PHE A 194 -7.99 -3.50 16.76
CA PHE A 194 -7.66 -2.71 15.59
C PHE A 194 -8.88 -1.93 15.11
N THR A 195 -8.66 -0.75 14.54
CA THR A 195 -9.64 -0.15 13.62
C THR A 195 -9.71 -0.97 12.34
N ALA A 196 -10.91 -1.11 11.79
CA ALA A 196 -11.08 -1.75 10.50
C ALA A 196 -10.48 -0.88 9.38
N PRO A 197 -9.86 -1.47 8.35
CA PRO A 197 -9.36 -0.72 7.20
C PRO A 197 -10.46 0.12 6.54
N ALA A 198 -10.10 1.29 6.00
CA ALA A 198 -11.05 2.18 5.32
C ALA A 198 -11.80 1.53 4.14
N GLY A 199 -11.20 0.51 3.52
CA GLY A 199 -11.83 -0.28 2.45
C GLY A 199 -12.76 -1.40 2.91
N SER A 200 -12.82 -1.70 4.21
CA SER A 200 -13.59 -2.82 4.78
C SER A 200 -15.07 -2.75 4.38
N ARG A 201 -15.62 -3.90 3.99
CA ARG A 201 -17.02 -4.06 3.57
C ARG A 201 -17.88 -4.81 4.58
N THR A 202 -17.38 -5.00 5.80
CA THR A 202 -18.09 -5.76 6.84
C THR A 202 -19.16 -4.94 7.56
N GLY A 203 -19.10 -3.60 7.47
CA GLY A 203 -19.96 -2.71 8.26
C GLY A 203 -19.49 -2.49 9.71
N TYR A 204 -18.48 -3.24 10.17
CA TYR A 204 -17.87 -3.06 11.48
C TYR A 204 -16.62 -2.19 11.38
N ARG A 205 -16.44 -1.30 12.36
CA ARG A 205 -15.32 -0.35 12.41
C ARG A 205 -14.14 -0.83 13.25
N ARG A 206 -14.31 -1.94 13.97
CA ARG A 206 -13.29 -2.50 14.87
C ARG A 206 -13.15 -4.00 14.68
N LEU A 207 -11.94 -4.46 14.93
CA LEU A 207 -11.49 -5.83 14.87
C LEU A 207 -10.81 -6.17 16.19
N GLU A 208 -11.02 -7.39 16.68
CA GLU A 208 -10.35 -7.96 17.84
C GLU A 208 -9.58 -9.21 17.40
N LEU A 209 -8.32 -9.32 17.82
CA LEU A 209 -7.58 -10.57 17.83
C LEU A 209 -7.45 -11.07 19.27
N HIS A 210 -7.99 -12.25 19.55
CA HIS A 210 -7.83 -12.94 20.81
C HIS A 210 -6.81 -14.07 20.66
N VAL A 211 -5.82 -14.10 21.54
CA VAL A 211 -4.76 -15.12 21.56
C VAL A 211 -4.68 -15.73 22.95
N ALA A 212 -4.68 -17.05 23.05
CA ALA A 212 -4.48 -17.72 24.34
C ALA A 212 -3.06 -17.46 24.89
N GLY A 213 -2.97 -17.25 26.20
CA GLY A 213 -1.75 -16.97 26.95
C GLY A 213 -1.39 -15.48 27.02
N ALA A 214 -0.35 -15.20 27.80
CA ALA A 214 0.22 -13.87 27.96
C ALA A 214 1.27 -13.58 26.87
N HIS A 215 1.03 -12.56 26.06
CA HIS A 215 1.93 -12.11 24.99
C HIS A 215 2.40 -10.67 25.22
N PRO A 216 3.19 -10.41 26.28
CA PRO A 216 3.50 -9.05 26.71
C PRO A 216 4.31 -8.27 25.67
N ASP A 217 5.19 -8.92 24.93
CA ASP A 217 6.04 -8.27 23.92
C ASP A 217 5.22 -7.83 22.69
N THR A 218 4.39 -8.73 22.14
CA THR A 218 3.46 -8.42 21.05
C THR A 218 2.45 -7.36 21.49
N LEU A 219 1.88 -7.48 22.69
CA LEU A 219 0.94 -6.49 23.23
C LEU A 219 1.61 -5.12 23.37
N ALA A 220 2.84 -5.06 23.87
CA ALA A 220 3.59 -3.82 24.01
C ALA A 220 3.96 -3.20 22.65
N ALA A 221 4.31 -4.03 21.65
CA ALA A 221 4.58 -3.59 20.29
C ALA A 221 3.30 -3.09 19.59
N HIS A 222 2.17 -3.75 19.82
CA HIS A 222 0.86 -3.37 19.31
C HIS A 222 0.41 -2.01 19.88
N LEU A 223 0.51 -1.83 21.20
CA LEU A 223 0.16 -0.58 21.86
C LEU A 223 1.15 0.57 21.55
N GLY A 224 2.42 0.25 21.31
CA GLY A 224 3.45 1.24 20.94
C GLY A 224 3.29 1.85 19.54
N ARG A 225 2.37 1.33 18.71
CA ARG A 225 2.10 1.79 17.34
C ARG A 225 0.92 2.75 17.22
N TYR A 226 0.40 3.29 18.33
CA TYR A 226 -0.71 4.27 18.34
C TYR A 226 -0.24 5.62 17.78
N PRO A 227 -0.69 6.08 16.59
CA PRO A 227 -0.65 7.49 16.26
C PRO A 227 -1.81 8.14 17.02
N ALA A 228 -1.57 9.27 17.70
CA ALA A 228 -2.66 10.05 18.26
C ALA A 228 -3.63 10.43 17.13
N GLY A 229 -4.86 9.92 17.19
CA GLY A 229 -5.92 10.25 16.24
C GLY A 229 -6.33 11.74 16.36
N PRO A 230 -6.86 12.34 15.28
CA PRO A 230 -7.34 13.71 15.29
C PRO A 230 -8.79 13.73 15.80
N ASP A 231 -8.97 13.81 17.12
CA ASP A 231 -10.13 14.40 17.81
C ASP A 231 -10.12 13.98 19.28
N GLU A 232 -9.21 14.56 20.07
CA GLU A 232 -9.41 14.71 21.52
C GLU A 232 -8.78 16.04 21.94
N ASP A 233 -9.62 17.05 22.12
CA ASP A 233 -9.31 18.27 22.86
C ASP A 233 -9.01 17.88 24.32
N ARG A 234 -7.76 17.51 24.60
CA ARG A 234 -7.25 17.30 25.95
C ARG A 234 -6.80 18.64 26.51
N GLY A 235 -7.71 19.27 27.26
CA GLY A 235 -7.31 20.20 28.32
C GLY A 235 -6.26 19.57 29.24
N GLN A 236 -5.29 20.40 29.62
CA GLN A 236 -4.13 20.12 30.48
C GLN A 236 -4.29 18.95 31.47
N ASP A 237 -3.50 17.90 31.24
CA ASP A 237 -2.50 17.33 32.17
C ASP A 237 -2.11 15.92 31.71
N ARG A 238 -1.12 15.84 30.81
CA ARG A 238 -0.29 14.64 30.63
C ARG A 238 1.06 14.92 31.28
N PRO A 239 1.61 14.01 32.09
CA PRO A 239 3.03 14.06 32.37
C PRO A 239 3.76 13.69 31.06
N ASP A 240 4.52 14.64 30.50
CA ASP A 240 5.54 14.38 29.49
C ASP A 240 6.58 13.41 30.08
N GLY A 241 6.35 12.11 29.92
CA GLY A 241 7.39 11.09 30.11
C GLY A 241 8.24 11.01 28.85
N PRO A 242 9.59 10.95 28.95
CA PRO A 242 10.45 10.81 27.78
C PRO A 242 10.11 9.51 27.03
N ALA A 243 10.16 9.57 25.70
CA ALA A 243 10.12 8.37 24.86
C ALA A 243 11.17 7.37 25.34
N ASP A 244 10.83 6.08 25.37
CA ASP A 244 11.76 5.03 25.80
C ASP A 244 13.00 5.03 24.87
N PRO A 245 14.16 5.53 25.34
CA PRO A 245 15.32 5.75 24.47
C PRO A 245 15.84 4.44 23.87
N HIS A 246 15.55 3.30 24.50
CA HIS A 246 15.94 1.98 24.00
C HIS A 246 15.16 1.60 22.73
N ARG A 247 13.86 1.89 22.66
CA ARG A 247 13.03 1.61 21.48
C ARG A 247 13.36 2.52 20.31
N GLU A 248 13.63 3.79 20.57
CA GLU A 248 14.06 4.72 19.52
C GLU A 248 15.44 4.34 18.97
N ALA A 249 16.36 3.91 19.86
CA ALA A 249 17.66 3.41 19.45
C ALA A 249 17.55 2.13 18.59
N GLU A 250 16.67 1.20 18.92
CA GLU A 250 16.42 -0.01 18.12
C GLU A 250 15.81 0.33 16.76
N ALA A 251 14.82 1.23 16.71
CA ALA A 251 14.22 1.69 15.47
C ALA A 251 15.25 2.40 14.58
N LEU A 252 16.06 3.29 15.16
CA LEU A 252 17.14 3.97 14.45
C LEU A 252 18.19 2.97 13.96
N LEU A 253 18.57 1.99 14.78
CA LEU A 253 19.49 0.94 14.35
C LEU A 253 18.93 0.18 13.15
N HIS A 254 17.65 -0.20 13.17
CA HIS A 254 17.02 -0.85 12.03
C HIS A 254 17.14 0.00 10.75
N LEU A 255 16.85 1.30 10.82
CA LEU A 255 17.00 2.23 9.69
C LEU A 255 18.45 2.34 9.21
N LEU A 256 19.41 2.49 10.13
CA LEU A 256 20.84 2.59 9.81
C LEU A 256 21.36 1.33 9.09
N THR A 257 20.81 0.17 9.42
CA THR A 257 21.22 -1.11 8.82
C THR A 257 20.59 -1.41 7.45
N GLY A 258 19.70 -0.55 6.95
CA GLY A 258 19.06 -0.74 5.64
C GLY A 258 20.05 -0.84 4.47
N ALA A 259 21.21 -0.19 4.57
CA ALA A 259 22.27 -0.28 3.58
C ALA A 259 22.81 -1.72 3.42
N TRP A 260 22.81 -2.51 4.51
CA TRP A 260 23.23 -3.91 4.50
C TRP A 260 22.26 -4.77 3.68
N THR A 261 20.96 -4.48 3.75
CA THR A 261 19.92 -5.13 2.93
C THR A 261 20.21 -4.93 1.44
N THR A 262 20.45 -3.68 1.01
CA THR A 262 20.74 -3.37 -0.39
C THR A 262 21.97 -4.13 -0.88
N GLN A 263 23.07 -4.12 -0.12
CA GLN A 263 24.29 -4.85 -0.47
C GLN A 263 24.11 -6.37 -0.44
N ALA A 264 23.39 -6.91 0.53
CA ALA A 264 23.11 -8.34 0.62
C ALA A 264 22.34 -8.85 -0.61
N LEU A 265 21.32 -8.12 -1.06
CA LEU A 265 20.55 -8.44 -2.27
C LEU A 265 21.41 -8.33 -3.54
N ALA A 266 22.26 -7.29 -3.62
CA ALA A 266 23.15 -7.12 -4.76
C ALA A 266 24.22 -8.21 -4.83
N VAL A 267 24.81 -8.61 -3.70
CA VAL A 267 25.76 -9.74 -3.63
C VAL A 267 25.05 -11.05 -3.97
N PHE A 268 23.84 -11.27 -3.45
CA PHE A 268 23.02 -12.43 -3.78
C PHE A 268 22.82 -12.55 -5.30
N ALA A 269 22.41 -11.46 -5.95
CA ALA A 269 22.25 -11.37 -7.39
C ALA A 269 23.58 -11.53 -8.16
N ARG A 270 24.66 -10.89 -7.71
CA ARG A 270 25.97 -10.87 -8.38
C ARG A 270 26.64 -12.24 -8.38
N LEU A 271 26.52 -12.98 -7.27
CA LEU A 271 27.07 -14.34 -7.13
C LEU A 271 26.26 -15.41 -7.88
N GLY A 272 25.14 -15.05 -8.51
CA GLY A 272 24.28 -16.02 -9.20
C GLY A 272 23.56 -16.99 -8.26
N LEU A 273 23.42 -16.65 -6.97
CA LEU A 273 22.71 -17.48 -6.01
C LEU A 273 21.23 -17.71 -6.33
N PRO A 274 20.47 -16.71 -6.85
CA PRO A 274 19.09 -16.95 -7.29
C PRO A 274 18.98 -18.08 -8.31
N ASP A 275 19.95 -18.18 -9.23
CA ASP A 275 19.99 -19.22 -10.27
C ASP A 275 20.51 -20.56 -9.71
N ALA A 276 21.25 -20.51 -8.60
CA ALA A 276 21.77 -21.69 -7.93
C ALA A 276 20.73 -22.38 -7.02
N LEU A 277 19.67 -21.68 -6.61
CA LEU A 277 18.62 -22.15 -5.71
C LEU A 277 17.33 -22.50 -6.48
N ASP A 278 16.56 -23.45 -5.94
CA ASP A 278 15.24 -23.83 -6.46
C ASP A 278 14.15 -23.45 -5.45
N THR A 279 12.91 -23.26 -5.91
CA THR A 279 11.76 -22.95 -5.05
C THR A 279 11.16 -24.18 -4.36
N ARG A 280 11.49 -25.39 -4.84
CA ARG A 280 10.92 -26.68 -4.40
C ARG A 280 11.94 -27.57 -3.71
N THR A 281 13.21 -27.53 -4.11
CA THR A 281 14.28 -28.39 -3.55
C THR A 281 15.33 -27.58 -2.79
N GLY A 282 15.65 -28.00 -1.58
CA GLY A 282 16.68 -27.37 -0.75
C GLY A 282 18.11 -27.67 -1.24
N ALA A 283 19.03 -26.74 -0.97
CA ALA A 283 20.45 -26.92 -1.17
C ALA A 283 21.24 -26.55 0.10
N GLY A 284 22.23 -27.36 0.44
CA GLY A 284 23.13 -27.09 1.57
C GLY A 284 24.08 -25.93 1.27
N ALA A 285 24.45 -25.17 2.32
CA ALA A 285 25.33 -23.99 2.16
C ALA A 285 26.71 -24.34 1.60
N GLU A 286 27.31 -25.47 1.97
CA GLU A 286 28.60 -25.92 1.43
C GLU A 286 28.50 -26.23 -0.07
N ALA A 287 27.49 -27.00 -0.47
CA ALA A 287 27.26 -27.31 -1.88
C ALA A 287 26.98 -26.06 -2.73
N LEU A 288 26.26 -25.07 -2.17
CA LEU A 288 26.06 -23.78 -2.82
C LEU A 288 27.38 -23.01 -2.95
N ALA A 289 28.17 -22.96 -1.88
CA ALA A 289 29.46 -22.28 -1.86
C ALA A 289 30.42 -22.84 -2.91
N ASP A 290 30.51 -24.16 -3.03
CA ASP A 290 31.32 -24.83 -4.05
C ASP A 290 30.86 -24.49 -5.47
N ARG A 291 29.53 -24.47 -5.69
CA ARG A 291 28.96 -24.18 -7.03
C ARG A 291 29.20 -22.76 -7.50
N ILE A 292 29.18 -21.78 -6.60
CA ILE A 292 29.30 -20.36 -6.94
C ILE A 292 30.68 -19.77 -6.59
N GLY A 293 31.63 -20.59 -6.12
CA GLY A 293 32.97 -20.16 -5.75
C GLY A 293 33.01 -19.23 -4.53
N ALA A 294 32.16 -19.47 -3.53
CA ALA A 294 32.07 -18.66 -2.31
C ALA A 294 32.76 -19.33 -1.11
N HIS A 295 33.07 -18.54 -0.08
CA HIS A 295 33.51 -19.08 1.21
C HIS A 295 32.31 -19.63 1.99
N PRO A 296 32.28 -20.92 2.39
CA PRO A 296 31.09 -21.56 2.97
C PRO A 296 30.50 -20.85 4.18
N GLN A 297 31.33 -20.46 5.16
CA GLN A 297 30.86 -19.81 6.39
C GLN A 297 30.31 -18.40 6.14
N SER A 298 30.91 -17.67 5.20
CA SER A 298 30.44 -16.32 4.81
C SER A 298 29.12 -16.42 4.06
N LEU A 299 28.99 -17.38 3.13
CA LEU A 299 27.75 -17.64 2.42
C LEU A 299 26.63 -18.06 3.38
N ALA A 300 26.91 -18.95 4.32
CA ALA A 300 25.94 -19.34 5.34
C ALA A 300 25.43 -18.14 6.16
N THR A 301 26.30 -17.16 6.42
CA THR A 301 25.92 -15.92 7.12
C THR A 301 25.02 -15.03 6.28
N LEU A 302 25.35 -14.85 4.99
CA LEU A 302 24.49 -14.14 4.04
C LEU A 302 23.12 -14.83 3.91
N LEU A 303 23.09 -16.16 3.76
CA LEU A 303 21.84 -16.92 3.64
C LEU A 303 20.96 -16.78 4.88
N ARG A 304 21.51 -16.79 6.10
CA ARG A 304 20.73 -16.50 7.33
C ARG A 304 20.09 -15.11 7.30
N TYR A 305 20.82 -14.10 6.83
CA TYR A 305 20.28 -12.76 6.69
C TYR A 305 19.19 -12.68 5.62
N LEU A 306 19.37 -13.37 4.49
CA LEU A 306 18.35 -13.45 3.43
C LEU A 306 17.10 -14.25 3.84
N VAL A 307 17.24 -15.17 4.80
CA VAL A 307 16.10 -15.85 5.43
C VAL A 307 15.28 -14.89 6.29
N MET A 308 15.94 -14.05 7.09
CA MET A 308 15.26 -12.99 7.85
C MET A 308 14.47 -12.04 6.93
N LEU A 309 14.94 -11.83 5.70
CA LEU A 309 14.30 -10.96 4.71
C LEU A 309 13.24 -11.66 3.83
N ASP A 310 12.96 -12.96 4.05
CA ASP A 310 12.05 -13.77 3.21
C ASP A 310 12.44 -13.80 1.72
N VAL A 311 13.74 -13.74 1.42
CA VAL A 311 14.30 -13.90 0.07
C VAL A 311 14.70 -15.36 -0.18
N VAL A 312 15.13 -16.02 0.89
CA VAL A 312 15.49 -17.43 0.95
C VAL A 312 14.70 -18.05 2.11
N ALA A 313 14.32 -19.32 2.01
CA ALA A 313 13.71 -20.06 3.12
C ALA A 313 14.63 -21.19 3.57
N GLN A 314 14.71 -21.42 4.89
CA GLN A 314 15.43 -22.57 5.44
C GLN A 314 14.45 -23.73 5.68
N HIS A 315 14.76 -24.89 5.10
CA HIS A 315 13.99 -26.12 5.22
C HIS A 315 14.87 -27.28 5.72
N PRO A 316 14.28 -28.41 6.14
CA PRO A 316 15.04 -29.59 6.56
C PRO A 316 16.01 -30.12 5.50
N ASP A 317 15.71 -29.93 4.21
CA ASP A 317 16.54 -30.33 3.07
C ASP A 317 17.50 -29.23 2.59
N GLY A 318 17.59 -28.09 3.28
CA GLY A 318 18.50 -26.99 2.97
C GLY A 318 17.78 -25.68 2.64
N PHE A 319 18.50 -24.77 1.99
CA PHE A 319 17.98 -23.45 1.61
C PHE A 319 17.21 -23.52 0.28
N ARG A 320 16.08 -22.81 0.21
CA ARG A 320 15.23 -22.68 -0.99
C ARG A 320 14.99 -21.22 -1.34
N LEU A 321 14.69 -20.96 -2.59
CA LEU A 321 14.30 -19.62 -3.05
C LEU A 321 12.83 -19.35 -2.71
N THR A 322 12.51 -18.16 -2.18
CA THR A 322 11.11 -17.73 -2.02
C THR A 322 10.57 -17.13 -3.32
N GLY A 323 9.28 -16.79 -3.35
CA GLY A 323 8.70 -16.03 -4.48
C GLY A 323 9.37 -14.67 -4.68
N THR A 324 9.79 -14.01 -3.59
CA THR A 324 10.53 -12.73 -3.63
C THR A 324 11.92 -12.94 -4.21
N GLY A 325 12.67 -13.93 -3.73
CA GLY A 325 14.01 -14.23 -4.25
C GLY A 325 14.00 -14.66 -5.72
N ALA A 326 12.93 -15.29 -6.18
CA ALA A 326 12.77 -15.70 -7.58
C ALA A 326 12.76 -14.52 -8.56
N LEU A 327 12.38 -13.32 -8.12
CA LEU A 327 12.45 -12.10 -8.94
C LEU A 327 13.88 -11.71 -9.31
N LEU A 328 14.90 -12.25 -8.61
CA LEU A 328 16.32 -11.99 -8.88
C LEU A 328 16.99 -13.05 -9.77
N ARG A 329 16.25 -14.06 -10.25
CA ARG A 329 16.78 -15.00 -11.23
C ARG A 329 17.04 -14.31 -12.57
N ALA A 330 18.08 -14.73 -13.28
CA ALA A 330 18.42 -14.16 -14.59
C ALA A 330 17.33 -14.40 -15.64
N ASP A 331 16.67 -15.56 -15.56
CA ASP A 331 15.67 -16.04 -16.52
C ASP A 331 14.22 -15.68 -16.14
N ALA A 332 14.02 -15.01 -15.01
CA ALA A 332 12.68 -14.63 -14.57
C ALA A 332 12.07 -13.57 -15.51
N PRO A 333 10.83 -13.77 -15.98
CA PRO A 333 10.09 -12.72 -16.67
C PRO A 333 9.97 -11.47 -15.80
N GLY A 334 10.50 -10.33 -16.27
CA GLY A 334 10.56 -9.09 -15.49
C GLY A 334 11.56 -9.14 -14.32
N SER A 335 12.66 -9.89 -14.48
CA SER A 335 13.74 -9.98 -13.49
C SER A 335 14.17 -8.61 -12.97
N MET A 336 14.24 -8.50 -11.64
CA MET A 336 14.74 -7.32 -10.91
C MET A 336 16.24 -7.39 -10.65
N ARG A 337 16.94 -8.44 -11.13
CA ARG A 337 18.39 -8.60 -10.97
C ARG A 337 19.20 -7.38 -11.46
N PRO A 338 18.96 -6.83 -12.66
CA PRO A 338 19.70 -5.66 -13.14
C PRO A 338 19.53 -4.46 -12.20
N LEU A 339 18.31 -4.24 -11.69
CA LEU A 339 18.03 -3.17 -10.74
C LEU A 339 18.77 -3.35 -9.41
N ALA A 340 18.77 -4.58 -8.86
CA ALA A 340 19.52 -4.88 -7.64
C ALA A 340 21.03 -4.64 -7.81
N LEU A 341 21.59 -4.95 -8.98
CA LEU A 341 23.01 -4.71 -9.28
C LEU A 341 23.33 -3.21 -9.44
N MET A 342 22.44 -2.42 -10.05
CA MET A 342 22.59 -0.96 -10.11
C MET A 342 22.56 -0.34 -8.71
N TYR A 343 21.60 -0.77 -7.88
CA TYR A 343 21.34 -0.20 -6.56
C TYR A 343 22.36 -0.60 -5.50
N GLY A 344 22.99 -1.77 -5.65
CA GLY A 344 24.16 -2.15 -4.85
C GLY A 344 25.49 -1.88 -5.54
N GLY A 345 25.49 -1.10 -6.63
CA GLY A 345 26.65 -0.74 -7.44
C GLY A 345 26.80 0.77 -7.55
N PRO A 346 26.84 1.38 -8.75
CA PRO A 346 27.08 2.81 -8.91
C PRO A 346 26.16 3.72 -8.09
N PHE A 347 24.86 3.40 -8.01
CA PHE A 347 23.92 4.19 -7.22
C PHE A 347 24.11 4.02 -5.70
N TYR A 348 24.68 2.91 -5.24
CA TYR A 348 25.06 2.79 -3.84
C TYR A 348 26.23 3.73 -3.51
N HIS A 349 27.19 3.82 -4.43
CA HIS A 349 28.37 4.65 -4.24
C HIS A 349 28.06 6.15 -4.27
N SER A 350 27.19 6.59 -5.19
CA SER A 350 26.72 7.99 -5.19
C SER A 350 25.95 8.35 -3.92
N PHE A 351 25.11 7.44 -3.40
CA PHE A 351 24.41 7.67 -2.13
C PHE A 351 25.35 7.75 -0.92
N ALA A 352 26.55 7.15 -0.98
CA ALA A 352 27.56 7.34 0.05
C ALA A 352 28.08 8.79 0.09
N GLU A 353 27.97 9.52 -1.02
CA GLU A 353 28.35 10.94 -1.16
C GLU A 353 27.14 11.89 -1.04
N LEU A 354 25.99 11.42 -0.51
CA LEU A 354 24.77 12.24 -0.38
C LEU A 354 25.00 13.57 0.38
N GLU A 355 25.93 13.59 1.34
CA GLU A 355 26.31 14.81 2.05
C GLU A 355 26.76 15.94 1.11
N HIS A 356 27.48 15.60 0.04
CA HIS A 356 27.88 16.56 -0.99
C HIS A 356 26.64 17.26 -1.56
N THR A 357 25.68 16.48 -2.05
CA THR A 357 24.43 17.01 -2.62
C THR A 357 23.66 17.87 -1.65
N VAL A 358 23.54 17.46 -0.38
CA VAL A 358 22.83 18.27 0.63
C VAL A 358 23.53 19.61 0.89
N ARG A 359 24.87 19.65 0.80
CA ARG A 359 25.65 20.87 1.05
C ARG A 359 25.70 21.80 -0.16
N THR A 360 25.75 21.26 -1.37
CA THR A 360 26.03 22.03 -2.60
C THR A 360 24.81 22.21 -3.49
N GLY A 361 23.84 21.30 -3.41
CA GLY A 361 22.75 21.18 -4.37
C GLY A 361 23.15 20.48 -5.68
N GLU A 362 24.40 20.02 -5.80
CA GLU A 362 24.93 19.32 -6.99
C GLU A 362 24.80 17.80 -6.85
N ALA A 363 24.66 17.07 -7.97
CA ALA A 363 24.49 15.62 -7.95
C ALA A 363 25.76 14.91 -7.41
N ALA A 364 25.59 14.04 -6.42
CA ALA A 364 26.67 13.25 -5.82
C ALA A 364 27.28 12.27 -6.83
N PHE A 365 26.47 11.78 -7.78
CA PHE A 365 26.97 10.92 -8.85
C PHE A 365 28.02 11.66 -9.71
N ASP A 366 27.70 12.86 -10.19
CA ASP A 366 28.61 13.68 -10.99
C ASP A 366 29.87 14.06 -10.21
N HIS A 367 29.73 14.36 -8.92
CA HIS A 367 30.87 14.60 -8.03
C HIS A 367 31.81 13.39 -7.93
N LEU A 368 31.24 12.20 -7.75
CA LEU A 368 31.98 10.96 -7.54
C LEU A 368 32.65 10.44 -8.82
N PHE A 369 31.91 10.45 -9.93
CA PHE A 369 32.35 9.86 -11.21
C PHE A 369 32.92 10.89 -12.19
N GLY A 370 32.79 12.19 -11.90
CA GLY A 370 33.31 13.29 -12.72
C GLY A 370 32.49 13.62 -13.97
N GLU A 371 31.37 12.92 -14.17
CA GLU A 371 30.47 13.04 -15.32
C GLU A 371 29.06 12.54 -14.93
N ASN A 372 28.05 12.87 -15.73
CA ASN A 372 26.68 12.42 -15.46
C ASN A 372 26.53 10.90 -15.67
N HIS A 373 25.53 10.33 -15.01
CA HIS A 373 25.31 8.88 -15.00
C HIS A 373 25.07 8.26 -16.38
N PHE A 374 24.41 8.96 -17.32
CA PHE A 374 24.22 8.45 -18.68
C PHE A 374 25.55 8.31 -19.42
N ASP A 375 26.38 9.36 -19.38
CA ASP A 375 27.70 9.33 -20.01
C ASP A 375 28.58 8.27 -19.36
N HIS A 376 28.56 8.16 -18.02
CA HIS A 376 29.30 7.14 -17.29
C HIS A 376 28.94 5.71 -17.71
N PHE A 377 27.64 5.39 -17.73
CA PHE A 377 27.17 4.05 -18.11
C PHE A 377 27.47 3.73 -19.56
N ALA A 378 27.38 4.71 -20.47
CA ALA A 378 27.65 4.51 -21.89
C ALA A 378 29.12 4.13 -22.22
N ARG A 379 30.07 4.34 -21.30
CA ARG A 379 31.49 3.97 -21.49
C ARG A 379 31.75 2.47 -21.33
N ASP A 380 30.88 1.77 -20.61
CA ASP A 380 30.98 0.35 -20.35
C ASP A 380 29.75 -0.37 -20.92
N PRO A 381 29.91 -1.16 -22.01
CA PRO A 381 28.79 -1.88 -22.61
C PRO A 381 28.02 -2.78 -21.64
N GLU A 382 28.69 -3.38 -20.65
CA GLU A 382 28.03 -4.23 -19.65
C GLU A 382 27.17 -3.39 -18.69
N LEU A 383 27.67 -2.23 -18.28
CA LEU A 383 26.96 -1.33 -17.40
C LEU A 383 25.80 -0.62 -18.11
N ALA A 384 25.99 -0.25 -19.38
CA ALA A 384 24.92 0.25 -20.24
C ALA A 384 23.79 -0.77 -20.39
N GLU A 385 24.11 -2.03 -20.71
CA GLU A 385 23.11 -3.09 -20.80
C GLU A 385 22.41 -3.31 -19.45
N GLN A 386 23.16 -3.32 -18.35
CA GLN A 386 22.60 -3.47 -17.01
C GLN A 386 21.62 -2.33 -16.67
N PHE A 387 21.99 -1.09 -16.97
CA PHE A 387 21.13 0.07 -16.78
C PHE A 387 19.86 -0.03 -17.64
N ASP A 388 19.99 -0.31 -18.93
CA ASP A 388 18.86 -0.48 -19.84
C ASP A 388 17.89 -1.55 -19.34
N ARG A 389 18.42 -2.70 -18.93
CA ARG A 389 17.59 -3.79 -18.37
C ARG A 389 16.97 -3.44 -17.02
N SER A 390 17.62 -2.61 -16.20
CA SER A 390 17.04 -2.11 -14.95
C SER A 390 15.84 -1.20 -15.21
N MET A 391 15.91 -0.42 -16.28
CA MET A 391 14.82 0.45 -16.71
C MET A 391 13.60 -0.34 -17.21
N VAL A 392 13.82 -1.54 -17.78
CA VAL A 392 12.73 -2.46 -18.16
C VAL A 392 11.87 -2.87 -16.95
N ALA A 393 12.45 -3.06 -15.76
CA ALA A 393 11.66 -3.42 -14.57
C ALA A 393 10.65 -2.33 -14.17
N SER A 394 10.93 -1.06 -14.51
CA SER A 394 10.04 0.08 -14.25
C SER A 394 8.90 0.22 -15.26
N THR A 395 8.91 -0.55 -16.36
CA THR A 395 7.93 -0.42 -17.46
C THR A 395 6.50 -0.80 -17.08
N ARG A 396 6.31 -1.53 -15.97
CA ARG A 396 4.97 -1.80 -15.41
C ARG A 396 4.21 -0.51 -15.06
N MET A 397 4.93 0.59 -14.78
CA MET A 397 4.32 1.91 -14.60
C MET A 397 3.49 2.33 -15.82
N PHE A 398 3.87 1.91 -17.02
CA PHE A 398 3.22 2.32 -18.27
C PHE A 398 2.00 1.48 -18.65
N GLU A 399 1.71 0.39 -17.93
CA GLU A 399 0.65 -0.56 -18.29
C GLU A 399 -0.73 0.08 -18.50
N PRO A 400 -1.19 1.05 -17.69
CA PRO A 400 -2.49 1.68 -17.89
C PRO A 400 -2.53 2.73 -19.02
N VAL A 401 -1.38 3.28 -19.42
CA VAL A 401 -1.31 4.44 -20.33
C VAL A 401 -1.96 4.20 -21.69
N PRO A 402 -1.76 3.05 -22.37
CA PRO A 402 -2.40 2.78 -23.67
C PRO A 402 -3.94 2.76 -23.64
N ALA A 403 -4.54 2.56 -22.47
CA ALA A 403 -5.99 2.55 -22.25
C ALA A 403 -6.53 3.90 -21.78
N HIS A 404 -5.69 4.94 -21.67
CA HIS A 404 -6.13 6.27 -21.25
C HIS A 404 -7.19 6.82 -22.23
N PRO A 405 -8.26 7.50 -21.76
CA PRO A 405 -9.34 7.99 -22.61
C PRO A 405 -8.87 8.84 -23.80
N ALA A 406 -7.87 9.71 -23.60
CA ALA A 406 -7.28 10.52 -24.68
C ALA A 406 -6.64 9.66 -25.79
N ILE A 407 -5.89 8.62 -25.41
CA ILE A 407 -5.26 7.68 -26.36
C ILE A 407 -6.34 6.89 -27.11
N LEU A 408 -7.34 6.39 -26.39
CA LEU A 408 -8.45 5.64 -27.01
C LEU A 408 -9.28 6.52 -27.96
N ALA A 409 -9.51 7.79 -27.60
CA ALA A 409 -10.23 8.73 -28.46
C ALA A 409 -9.46 8.98 -29.77
N ALA A 410 -8.15 9.23 -29.69
CA ALA A 410 -7.29 9.38 -30.87
C ALA A 410 -7.27 8.10 -31.73
N GLY A 411 -7.25 6.92 -31.12
CA GLY A 411 -7.26 5.63 -31.84
C GLY A 411 -8.60 5.29 -32.51
N ARG A 412 -9.70 5.83 -31.99
CA ARG A 412 -11.07 5.63 -32.49
C ARG A 412 -11.50 6.66 -33.53
N ALA A 413 -10.73 7.71 -33.74
CA ALA A 413 -11.04 8.75 -34.72
C ALA A 413 -11.21 8.19 -36.16
N SER A 414 -11.93 8.95 -36.99
CA SER A 414 -12.20 8.56 -38.39
C SER A 414 -10.91 8.49 -39.21
N VAL A 415 -9.99 9.43 -38.98
CA VAL A 415 -8.61 9.43 -39.48
C VAL A 415 -7.65 8.83 -38.44
N PRO A 416 -6.54 8.19 -38.86
CA PRO A 416 -5.51 7.71 -37.94
C PRO A 416 -4.99 8.83 -37.04
N GLY A 417 -5.20 8.70 -35.73
CA GLY A 417 -4.67 9.66 -34.76
C GLY A 417 -3.14 9.56 -34.63
N THR A 418 -2.52 10.66 -34.20
CA THR A 418 -1.07 10.76 -34.02
C THR A 418 -0.71 11.00 -32.56
N VAL A 419 0.25 10.22 -32.06
CA VAL A 419 0.85 10.38 -30.73
C VAL A 419 2.31 10.79 -30.87
N VAL A 420 2.71 11.89 -30.22
CA VAL A 420 4.10 12.34 -30.15
C VAL A 420 4.66 11.98 -28.77
N ASP A 421 5.72 11.18 -28.73
CA ASP A 421 6.48 10.86 -27.51
C ASP A 421 7.74 11.74 -27.47
N ILE A 422 7.79 12.68 -26.54
CA ILE A 422 8.82 13.72 -26.43
C ILE A 422 9.89 13.26 -25.46
N ALA A 423 11.15 13.16 -25.92
CA ALA A 423 12.23 12.51 -25.18
C ALA A 423 11.82 11.08 -24.76
N GLY A 424 11.22 10.34 -25.69
CA GLY A 424 10.63 9.01 -25.45
C GLY A 424 11.65 7.89 -25.21
N GLY A 425 12.94 8.19 -25.10
CA GLY A 425 14.00 7.22 -24.92
C GLY A 425 14.00 6.17 -26.04
N THR A 426 14.10 4.90 -25.66
CA THR A 426 14.07 3.76 -26.61
C THR A 426 12.66 3.45 -27.15
N GLY A 427 11.66 4.27 -26.85
CA GLY A 427 10.30 4.16 -27.41
C GLY A 427 9.43 3.10 -26.73
N GLU A 428 9.78 2.66 -25.53
CA GLU A 428 9.05 1.62 -24.80
C GLU A 428 7.57 2.01 -24.53
N LEU A 429 7.32 3.24 -24.09
CA LEU A 429 5.96 3.73 -23.85
C LEU A 429 5.19 3.87 -25.17
N LEU A 430 5.77 4.53 -26.17
CA LEU A 430 5.16 4.67 -27.49
C LEU A 430 4.85 3.30 -28.13
N GLY A 431 5.77 2.34 -28.02
CA GLY A 431 5.57 0.98 -28.52
C GLY A 431 4.35 0.30 -27.91
N ARG A 432 4.15 0.42 -26.59
CA ARG A 432 2.96 -0.10 -25.91
C ARG A 432 1.67 0.58 -26.37
N VAL A 433 1.71 1.91 -26.51
CA VAL A 433 0.57 2.70 -27.01
C VAL A 433 0.18 2.24 -28.43
N LEU A 434 1.16 2.12 -29.32
CA LEU A 434 0.94 1.72 -30.71
C LEU A 434 0.54 0.25 -30.84
N ALA A 435 1.07 -0.65 -30.02
CA ALA A 435 0.70 -2.06 -30.02
C ALA A 435 -0.76 -2.27 -29.59
N ALA A 436 -1.20 -1.57 -28.54
CA ALA A 436 -2.59 -1.64 -28.06
C ALA A 436 -3.59 -0.91 -28.98
N ASN A 437 -3.13 0.05 -29.78
CA ASN A 437 -3.97 0.88 -30.65
C ASN A 437 -3.48 0.84 -32.10
N PRO A 438 -3.87 -0.18 -32.91
CA PRO A 438 -3.34 -0.41 -34.25
C PRO A 438 -3.58 0.73 -35.26
N ARG A 439 -4.58 1.59 -35.02
CA ARG A 439 -4.90 2.73 -35.89
C ARG A 439 -4.09 3.99 -35.58
N LEU A 440 -3.36 4.03 -34.46
CA LEU A 440 -2.50 5.17 -34.13
C LEU A 440 -1.19 5.11 -34.93
N ARG A 441 -0.67 6.31 -35.25
CA ARG A 441 0.69 6.54 -35.71
C ARG A 441 1.49 7.23 -34.60
N GLY A 442 2.77 6.89 -34.52
CA GLY A 442 3.68 7.47 -33.53
C GLY A 442 4.65 8.45 -34.16
N VAL A 443 5.09 9.42 -33.37
CA VAL A 443 6.27 10.22 -33.63
C VAL A 443 7.14 10.19 -32.38
N LEU A 444 8.38 9.71 -32.50
CA LEU A 444 9.34 9.71 -31.40
C LEU A 444 10.35 10.84 -31.64
N LEU A 445 10.38 11.82 -30.72
CA LEU A 445 11.39 12.89 -30.70
C LEU A 445 12.47 12.54 -29.67
N GLU A 446 13.71 12.41 -30.12
CA GLU A 446 14.86 12.12 -29.26
C GLU A 446 16.17 12.63 -29.86
N ARG A 447 17.24 12.57 -29.06
CA ARG A 447 18.60 12.86 -29.51
C ARG A 447 19.06 11.83 -30.56
N PRO A 448 19.98 12.21 -31.48
CA PRO A 448 20.38 11.36 -32.61
C PRO A 448 20.83 9.94 -32.24
N HIS A 449 21.59 9.78 -31.15
CA HIS A 449 22.11 8.48 -30.73
C HIS A 449 21.03 7.57 -30.13
N VAL A 450 19.99 8.13 -29.52
CA VAL A 450 18.87 7.38 -28.91
C VAL A 450 17.88 6.90 -29.97
N VAL A 451 17.62 7.72 -30.99
CA VAL A 451 16.72 7.39 -32.10
C VAL A 451 17.11 6.08 -32.81
N ALA A 452 18.40 5.80 -32.93
CA ALA A 452 18.87 4.54 -33.52
C ALA A 452 18.45 3.31 -32.70
N ALA A 453 18.60 3.37 -31.37
CA ALA A 453 18.16 2.32 -30.45
C ALA A 453 16.63 2.18 -30.45
N ALA A 454 15.91 3.31 -30.42
CA ALA A 454 14.45 3.34 -30.45
C ALA A 454 13.87 2.67 -31.70
N ARG A 455 14.51 2.87 -32.86
CA ARG A 455 14.12 2.21 -34.11
C ARG A 455 14.20 0.69 -33.99
N GLY A 456 15.32 0.16 -33.48
CA GLY A 456 15.47 -1.28 -33.29
C GLY A 456 14.40 -1.87 -32.37
N GLN A 457 14.08 -1.19 -31.26
CA GLN A 457 13.07 -1.64 -30.31
C GLN A 457 11.64 -1.58 -30.87
N LEU A 458 11.28 -0.49 -31.55
CA LEU A 458 9.95 -0.35 -32.16
C LEU A 458 9.76 -1.24 -33.38
N ASP A 459 10.81 -1.52 -34.15
CA ASP A 459 10.79 -2.52 -35.23
C ASP A 459 10.56 -3.93 -34.66
N ALA A 460 11.29 -4.30 -33.60
CA ALA A 460 11.10 -5.58 -32.90
C ALA A 460 9.70 -5.73 -32.29
N ALA A 461 9.08 -4.63 -31.87
CA ALA A 461 7.70 -4.58 -31.38
C ALA A 461 6.63 -4.52 -32.49
N GLY A 462 7.03 -4.57 -33.78
CA GLY A 462 6.10 -4.51 -34.92
C GLY A 462 5.41 -3.16 -35.11
N CYS A 463 5.98 -2.09 -34.55
CA CYS A 463 5.42 -0.74 -34.59
C CYS A 463 6.22 0.22 -35.50
N GLY A 464 7.40 -0.20 -35.96
CA GLY A 464 8.34 0.59 -36.77
C GLY A 464 7.74 1.37 -37.94
N GLU A 465 6.97 0.70 -38.81
CA GLU A 465 6.36 1.32 -39.99
C GLU A 465 5.30 2.39 -39.66
N ARG A 466 4.77 2.37 -38.44
CA ARG A 466 3.80 3.33 -37.93
C ARG A 466 4.45 4.48 -37.16
N CYS A 467 5.77 4.44 -36.97
CA CYS A 467 6.50 5.44 -36.23
C CYS A 467 7.36 6.32 -37.16
N THR A 468 7.23 7.63 -37.00
CA THR A 468 8.19 8.61 -37.54
C THR A 468 9.21 8.93 -36.45
N TYR A 469 10.47 9.08 -36.82
CA TYR A 469 11.55 9.36 -35.89
C TYR A 469 12.10 10.75 -36.19
N VAL A 470 12.07 11.63 -35.18
CA VAL A 470 12.55 13.00 -35.28
C VAL A 470 13.76 13.14 -34.38
N THR A 471 14.87 13.56 -34.95
CA THR A 471 16.08 13.89 -34.20
C THR A 471 16.06 15.38 -33.86
N GLY A 472 16.08 15.73 -32.58
CA GLY A 472 16.04 17.12 -32.14
C GLY A 472 16.08 17.28 -30.62
N ASP A 473 15.84 18.52 -30.16
CA ASP A 473 15.64 18.87 -28.75
C ASP A 473 14.18 19.34 -28.53
N PHE A 474 13.83 19.76 -27.31
CA PHE A 474 12.48 20.20 -26.94
C PHE A 474 11.96 21.38 -27.77
N ALA A 475 12.80 22.12 -28.49
CA ALA A 475 12.36 23.16 -29.42
C ALA A 475 11.77 22.61 -30.73
N ASP A 476 12.07 21.35 -31.06
CA ASP A 476 11.72 20.68 -32.31
C ASP A 476 10.46 19.81 -32.21
N VAL A 477 9.64 20.02 -31.16
CA VAL A 477 8.42 19.25 -30.92
C VAL A 477 7.49 19.32 -32.15
N PRO A 478 7.19 18.19 -32.80
CA PRO A 478 6.38 18.17 -34.01
C PRO A 478 4.95 18.69 -33.77
N PRO A 479 4.44 19.62 -34.59
CA PRO A 479 3.10 20.16 -34.42
C PRO A 479 2.01 19.22 -34.94
N GLY A 480 0.78 19.44 -34.47
CA GLY A 480 -0.44 18.87 -35.08
C GLY A 480 -0.79 17.44 -34.67
N ALA A 481 -0.21 16.89 -33.61
CA ALA A 481 -0.62 15.60 -33.07
C ALA A 481 -1.87 15.71 -32.18
N ASP A 482 -2.50 14.58 -31.91
CA ASP A 482 -3.70 14.49 -31.07
C ASP A 482 -3.34 14.28 -29.59
N VAL A 483 -2.25 13.57 -29.32
CA VAL A 483 -1.72 13.35 -27.97
C VAL A 483 -0.22 13.59 -27.94
N TYR A 484 0.24 14.32 -26.94
CA TYR A 484 1.65 14.52 -26.61
C TYR A 484 1.96 13.79 -25.29
N LEU A 485 3.08 13.08 -25.24
CA LEU A 485 3.55 12.35 -24.07
C LEU A 485 4.86 12.98 -23.58
N LEU A 486 4.95 13.18 -22.26
CA LEU A 486 6.20 13.44 -21.53
C LEU A 486 6.29 12.40 -20.41
N SER A 487 7.22 11.46 -20.48
CA SER A 487 7.30 10.35 -19.54
C SER A 487 8.67 10.30 -18.89
N ARG A 488 8.74 10.59 -17.58
CA ARG A 488 10.01 10.68 -16.82
C ARG A 488 10.98 11.63 -17.49
N VAL A 489 10.52 12.85 -17.73
CA VAL A 489 11.28 13.90 -18.41
C VAL A 489 11.38 15.12 -17.53
N LEU A 490 10.26 15.62 -17.02
CA LEU A 490 10.23 16.87 -16.28
C LEU A 490 10.93 16.74 -14.92
N HIS A 491 10.99 15.53 -14.36
CA HIS A 491 11.71 15.30 -13.11
C HIS A 491 13.23 15.44 -13.22
N ASP A 492 13.81 15.42 -14.43
CA ASP A 492 15.25 15.61 -14.64
C ASP A 492 15.68 17.08 -14.60
N TRP A 493 14.72 18.00 -14.69
CA TRP A 493 15.00 19.41 -14.94
C TRP A 493 14.56 20.31 -13.79
N ASP A 494 15.14 21.50 -13.73
CA ASP A 494 14.65 22.57 -12.87
C ASP A 494 13.36 23.21 -13.41
N ASP A 495 12.76 24.09 -12.61
CA ASP A 495 11.49 24.73 -12.95
C ASP A 495 11.59 25.67 -14.16
N GLU A 496 12.74 26.29 -14.42
CA GLU A 496 12.93 27.16 -15.58
C GLU A 496 12.90 26.34 -16.86
N ARG A 497 13.69 25.26 -16.90
CA ARG A 497 13.73 24.34 -18.03
C ARG A 497 12.42 23.58 -18.21
N CYS A 498 11.74 23.16 -17.14
CA CYS A 498 10.40 22.58 -17.23
C CYS A 498 9.39 23.53 -17.90
N ARG A 499 9.39 24.82 -17.52
CA ARG A 499 8.52 25.83 -18.17
C ARG A 499 8.83 25.95 -19.64
N ASP A 500 10.11 25.97 -20.02
CA ASP A 500 10.50 26.07 -21.42
C ASP A 500 10.11 24.84 -22.23
N ILE A 501 10.28 23.63 -21.69
CA ILE A 501 9.80 22.39 -22.32
C ILE A 501 8.29 22.48 -22.54
N LEU A 502 7.53 22.76 -21.49
CA LEU A 502 6.06 22.83 -21.56
C LEU A 502 5.58 23.92 -22.53
N ARG A 503 6.28 25.05 -22.65
CA ARG A 503 5.97 26.10 -23.65
C ARG A 503 6.16 25.62 -25.08
N HIS A 504 7.20 24.86 -25.38
CA HIS A 504 7.38 24.29 -26.72
C HIS A 504 6.29 23.27 -27.05
N VAL A 505 5.95 22.40 -26.09
CA VAL A 505 4.83 21.46 -26.23
C VAL A 505 3.52 22.20 -26.47
N SER A 506 3.19 23.19 -25.64
CA SER A 506 2.01 24.04 -25.79
C SER A 506 1.96 24.75 -27.15
N ARG A 507 3.10 25.22 -27.69
CA ARG A 507 3.15 25.82 -29.03
C ARG A 507 2.82 24.82 -30.14
N ALA A 508 3.31 23.58 -30.03
CA ALA A 508 3.09 22.52 -31.02
C ALA A 508 1.67 21.92 -30.98
N MET A 509 1.06 21.89 -29.80
CA MET A 509 -0.28 21.34 -29.57
C MET A 509 -1.35 22.11 -30.35
N PRO A 510 -2.18 21.47 -31.19
CA PRO A 510 -3.44 22.08 -31.63
C PRO A 510 -4.44 22.18 -30.45
N ALA A 511 -5.51 22.97 -30.63
CA ALA A 511 -6.48 23.26 -29.57
C ALA A 511 -7.19 22.01 -29.01
N HIS A 512 -7.32 20.95 -29.82
CA HIS A 512 -7.97 19.70 -29.44
C HIS A 512 -7.03 18.69 -28.77
N ALA A 513 -5.72 18.94 -28.76
CA ALA A 513 -4.75 17.96 -28.31
C ALA A 513 -4.70 17.81 -26.79
N ASP A 514 -4.37 16.60 -26.37
CA ASP A 514 -4.12 16.23 -24.98
C ASP A 514 -2.62 16.13 -24.71
N LEU A 515 -2.19 16.58 -23.54
CA LEU A 515 -0.85 16.33 -23.00
C LEU A 515 -0.98 15.35 -21.83
N LEU A 516 -0.28 14.22 -21.90
CA LEU A 516 -0.17 13.26 -20.80
C LEU A 516 1.26 13.27 -20.27
N ILE A 517 1.40 13.53 -18.97
CA ILE A 517 2.67 13.54 -18.27
C ILE A 517 2.70 12.32 -17.34
N VAL A 518 3.70 11.47 -17.47
CA VAL A 518 3.87 10.26 -16.66
C VAL A 518 5.09 10.46 -15.76
N GLU A 519 4.84 10.70 -14.47
CA GLU A 519 5.86 11.06 -13.48
C GLU A 519 5.53 10.44 -12.11
N ARG A 520 6.43 10.59 -11.13
CA ARG A 520 6.10 10.32 -9.73
C ARG A 520 5.69 11.62 -9.07
N VAL A 521 4.51 11.63 -8.45
CA VAL A 521 3.99 12.84 -7.79
C VAL A 521 4.18 12.73 -6.29
N LEU A 522 4.77 13.76 -5.69
CA LEU A 522 4.94 13.86 -4.24
C LEU A 522 3.57 14.00 -3.54
N PRO A 523 3.34 13.28 -2.43
CA PRO A 523 2.11 13.41 -1.66
C PRO A 523 2.02 14.81 -1.02
N ALA A 524 0.84 15.42 -1.08
CA ALA A 524 0.61 16.74 -0.50
C ALA A 524 0.39 16.72 1.02
N ASP A 525 -0.04 15.58 1.55
CA ASP A 525 -0.42 15.37 2.96
C ASP A 525 0.72 14.83 3.83
N GLY A 526 1.92 14.65 3.25
CA GLY A 526 3.07 14.08 3.96
C GLY A 526 2.96 12.57 4.21
N SER A 527 2.00 11.89 3.57
CA SER A 527 1.88 10.43 3.64
C SER A 527 3.13 9.72 3.12
N THR A 528 3.38 8.50 3.61
CA THR A 528 4.49 7.67 3.15
C THR A 528 4.33 7.34 1.67
N SER A 529 5.28 7.77 0.83
CA SER A 529 5.25 7.54 -0.60
C SER A 529 6.62 7.13 -1.13
N LEU A 530 6.63 6.19 -2.07
CA LEU A 530 7.84 5.87 -2.85
C LEU A 530 8.35 7.08 -3.62
N ALA A 531 7.49 8.05 -3.97
CA ALA A 531 7.90 9.29 -4.62
C ALA A 531 8.88 10.10 -3.77
N THR A 532 8.74 10.10 -2.44
CA THR A 532 9.66 10.81 -1.53
C THR A 532 11.05 10.17 -1.52
N ALA A 533 11.13 8.83 -1.51
CA ALA A 533 12.41 8.13 -1.63
C ALA A 533 13.04 8.33 -3.01
N TRP A 534 12.22 8.40 -4.05
CA TRP A 534 12.68 8.69 -5.41
C TRP A 534 13.17 10.12 -5.60
N ASP A 535 12.55 11.11 -4.95
CA ASP A 535 13.03 12.49 -4.96
C ASP A 535 14.46 12.60 -4.44
N LEU A 536 14.75 11.90 -3.32
CA LEU A 536 16.11 11.80 -2.79
C LEU A 536 17.06 11.12 -3.79
N HIS A 537 16.62 10.07 -4.48
CA HIS A 537 17.40 9.41 -5.52
C HIS A 537 17.67 10.33 -6.71
N MET A 538 16.67 11.06 -7.20
CA MET A 538 16.80 11.99 -8.32
C MET A 538 17.79 13.11 -7.96
N MET A 539 17.61 13.72 -6.79
CA MET A 539 18.50 14.75 -6.29
C MET A 539 19.97 14.25 -6.21
N CYS A 540 20.17 13.03 -5.72
CA CYS A 540 21.50 12.43 -5.55
C CYS A 540 22.17 12.02 -6.88
N ASN A 541 21.41 11.46 -7.82
CA ASN A 541 21.96 10.79 -9.00
C ASN A 541 21.85 11.57 -10.32
N THR A 542 20.90 12.50 -10.41
CA THR A 542 20.64 13.25 -11.64
C THR A 542 20.61 14.75 -11.43
N GLY A 543 20.53 15.21 -10.17
CA GLY A 543 20.24 16.61 -9.84
C GLY A 543 18.78 17.01 -10.09
N GLY A 544 17.95 16.04 -10.49
CA GLY A 544 16.52 16.20 -10.70
C GLY A 544 15.72 16.27 -9.40
N ARG A 545 14.40 16.38 -9.53
CA ARG A 545 13.45 16.42 -8.42
C ARG A 545 12.07 15.90 -8.82
N GLU A 546 11.41 15.24 -7.90
CA GLU A 546 9.98 14.96 -7.99
C GLU A 546 9.18 16.20 -7.53
N ARG A 547 7.92 16.29 -7.98
CA ARG A 547 7.07 17.46 -7.70
C ARG A 547 5.68 17.04 -7.25
N ARG A 548 5.04 17.90 -6.47
CA ARG A 548 3.63 17.75 -6.10
C ARG A 548 2.71 18.15 -7.26
N ALA A 549 1.46 17.68 -7.22
CA ALA A 549 0.45 18.01 -8.23
C ALA A 549 0.19 19.52 -8.35
N ASP A 550 0.14 20.25 -7.22
CA ASP A 550 -0.03 21.72 -7.19
C ASP A 550 1.14 22.46 -7.84
N HIS A 551 2.35 21.89 -7.79
CA HIS A 551 3.52 22.42 -8.46
C HIS A 551 3.45 22.17 -9.96
N PHE A 552 3.09 20.96 -10.40
CA PHE A 552 2.85 20.69 -11.82
C PHE A 552 1.76 21.59 -12.40
N ALA A 553 0.66 21.80 -11.68
CA ALA A 553 -0.42 22.70 -12.11
C ALA A 553 0.09 24.14 -12.35
N ARG A 554 0.99 24.65 -11.51
CA ARG A 554 1.63 25.96 -11.73
C ARG A 554 2.53 25.98 -12.96
N LEU A 555 3.36 24.94 -13.16
CA LEU A 555 4.22 24.83 -14.34
C LEU A 555 3.40 24.75 -15.65
N LEU A 556 2.29 24.01 -15.63
CA LEU A 556 1.34 23.94 -16.74
C LEU A 556 0.72 25.31 -17.03
N ALA A 557 0.24 26.00 -15.99
CA ALA A 557 -0.36 27.33 -16.14
C ALA A 557 0.62 28.35 -16.73
N ASP A 558 1.88 28.34 -16.30
CA ASP A 558 2.96 29.20 -16.82
C ASP A 558 3.26 28.95 -18.33
N ALA A 559 2.80 27.82 -18.87
CA ALA A 559 2.92 27.42 -20.28
C ALA A 559 1.60 27.57 -21.07
N GLY A 560 0.55 28.12 -20.46
CA GLY A 560 -0.77 28.26 -21.10
C GLY A 560 -1.54 26.94 -21.21
N LEU A 561 -1.25 26.00 -20.31
CA LEU A 561 -1.92 24.71 -20.19
C LEU A 561 -2.73 24.67 -18.89
N GLU A 562 -3.80 23.88 -18.85
CA GLU A 562 -4.61 23.63 -17.67
C GLU A 562 -4.69 22.12 -17.38
N PRO A 563 -4.60 21.71 -16.10
CA PRO A 563 -4.81 20.32 -15.72
C PRO A 563 -6.28 19.91 -15.92
N VAL A 564 -6.50 18.67 -16.36
CA VAL A 564 -7.82 18.06 -16.58
C VAL A 564 -8.12 17.07 -15.45
N ASP A 565 -7.25 16.07 -15.28
CA ASP A 565 -7.32 15.08 -14.21
C ASP A 565 -5.93 14.49 -13.93
N ASP A 566 -5.86 13.64 -12.91
CA ASP A 566 -4.73 12.77 -12.64
C ASP A 566 -5.21 11.36 -12.26
N SER A 567 -4.37 10.36 -12.51
CA SER A 567 -4.68 8.97 -12.16
C SER A 567 -3.44 8.22 -11.68
N PRO A 568 -3.59 7.34 -10.66
CA PRO A 568 -2.48 6.55 -10.15
C PRO A 568 -2.06 5.46 -11.13
N LEU A 569 -0.76 5.22 -11.22
CA LEU A 569 -0.12 4.16 -12.00
C LEU A 569 0.60 3.16 -11.07
N PRO A 570 0.88 1.94 -11.55
CA PRO A 570 1.70 0.98 -10.81
C PRO A 570 3.06 1.55 -10.40
N LEU A 571 3.65 0.95 -9.36
CA LEU A 571 4.96 1.33 -8.81
C LEU A 571 5.01 2.78 -8.28
N GLY A 572 3.87 3.41 -7.99
CA GLY A 572 3.80 4.77 -7.44
C GLY A 572 4.04 5.86 -8.48
N GLY A 573 3.77 5.58 -9.76
CA GLY A 573 3.66 6.62 -10.78
C GLY A 573 2.28 7.28 -10.79
N THR A 574 2.17 8.38 -11.50
CA THR A 574 0.94 9.14 -11.73
C THR A 574 0.93 9.59 -13.18
N LEU A 575 -0.23 9.49 -13.82
CA LEU A 575 -0.50 10.12 -15.11
C LEU A 575 -1.24 11.43 -14.82
N LEU A 576 -0.64 12.55 -15.20
CA LEU A 576 -1.26 13.88 -15.19
C LEU A 576 -1.75 14.20 -16.60
N HIS A 577 -3.02 14.58 -16.72
CA HIS A 577 -3.63 14.97 -17.99
C HIS A 577 -3.80 16.49 -18.03
N ALA A 578 -3.34 17.14 -19.11
CA ALA A 578 -3.48 18.57 -19.34
C ALA A 578 -3.93 18.89 -20.78
N ARG A 579 -4.46 20.11 -20.96
CA ARG A 579 -4.91 20.68 -22.24
C ARG A 579 -4.52 22.14 -22.38
N LYS A 580 -4.72 22.72 -23.56
CA LYS A 580 -4.61 24.18 -23.75
C LYS A 580 -5.67 24.93 -22.95
N ALA A 581 -5.22 25.91 -22.16
CA ALA A 581 -6.11 26.75 -21.38
C ALA A 581 -7.06 27.57 -22.27
N GLY A 582 -8.32 27.72 -21.84
CA GLY A 582 -9.29 28.58 -22.51
C GLY A 582 -9.89 28.02 -23.81
N VAL A 583 -9.66 26.74 -24.13
CA VAL A 583 -10.34 26.05 -25.24
C VAL A 583 -11.51 25.23 -24.66
N PRO A 584 -12.77 25.46 -25.07
CA PRO A 584 -13.90 24.68 -24.57
C PRO A 584 -13.71 23.20 -24.87
N ALA A 585 -13.92 22.33 -23.88
CA ALA A 585 -13.87 20.89 -24.07
C ALA A 585 -14.79 20.46 -25.25
N PRO A 586 -14.34 19.56 -26.13
CA PRO A 586 -15.18 19.07 -27.22
C PRO A 586 -16.44 18.43 -26.63
N ARG A 587 -17.61 18.95 -27.02
CA ARG A 587 -18.91 18.41 -26.60
C ARG A 587 -19.07 16.99 -27.15
N GLY A 588 -18.96 15.98 -26.29
CA GLY A 588 -19.55 14.66 -26.55
C GLY A 588 -18.83 13.47 -25.94
N LEU A 589 -19.35 12.98 -24.82
CA LEU A 589 -19.79 11.59 -24.60
C LEU A 589 -20.34 11.50 -23.17
N THR A 590 -21.59 11.93 -23.00
CA THR A 590 -22.41 11.50 -21.86
C THR A 590 -22.60 10.00 -21.99
N ALA A 591 -22.22 9.26 -20.94
CA ALA A 591 -22.45 7.83 -20.81
C ALA A 591 -23.93 7.51 -21.05
N GLY A 592 -24.17 6.59 -21.98
CA GLY A 592 -25.41 5.87 -22.17
C GLY A 592 -25.12 4.39 -22.10
#